data_AF-A0A8S3HAC4-F1
#
_entry.id   AF-A0A8S3HAC4-F1
#
_cell.length_a   1.000
_cell.length_b   1.000
_cell.length_c   1.000
_cell.angle_alpha   90.00
_cell.angle_beta   90.00
_cell.angle_gamma   90.00
#
_symmetry.space_group_name_H-M   'P 1'
#
loop_
_entity.id
_entity.type
_entity.pdbx_description
1 polymer ?
#
loop_
_entity_poly.entity_id
_entity_poly.type
_entity_poly.pdbx_seq_one_letter_code
_entity_poly.pdbx_strand_id
1 'polypeptide(L)'
;DSIVLAIYFDQLSQFWSGVQQGYGLLSYRYCNLLISKLKFHERNPIFAGNLTINEQNNDIRRIFDDNFNLYFQLCIELFDYMEEILNLVQVIFTSLDQSRLNSMTAAGQCRLNPIIICIQDSSLLYDYIVKVLFKLHEGLSSDILQDHRRRLADQFRRLKRFYGQSSTLQYFKSLIKIPMLPENPPDFNVKEDLTNYQAPVAIVNTSASDSSSVVEGLLIDISDN
;
A
#
# COMPACT_ATOMS: atom_id res chain seq x y z
N ASP A 1 -4.45 10.72 -18.77
CA ASP A 1 -5.71 11.14 -18.12
C ASP A 1 -6.12 10.07 -17.10
N SER A 2 -6.08 10.37 -15.80
CA SER A 2 -6.25 9.39 -14.71
C SER A 2 -7.65 8.74 -14.71
N ILE A 3 -8.66 9.48 -15.18
CA ILE A 3 -10.04 9.03 -15.30
C ILE A 3 -10.16 7.90 -16.33
N VAL A 4 -9.50 8.05 -17.48
CA VAL A 4 -9.50 7.03 -18.55
C VAL A 4 -8.86 5.73 -18.06
N LEU A 5 -7.76 5.84 -17.29
CA LEU A 5 -7.11 4.68 -16.68
C LEU A 5 -7.99 4.02 -15.63
N ALA A 6 -8.69 4.79 -14.80
CA ALA A 6 -9.60 4.24 -13.80
C ALA A 6 -10.75 3.45 -14.45
N ILE A 7 -11.33 3.96 -15.54
CA ILE A 7 -12.37 3.26 -16.31
C ILE A 7 -11.83 1.95 -16.90
N TYR A 8 -10.62 1.98 -17.47
CA TYR A 8 -9.99 0.79 -18.02
C TYR A 8 -9.76 -0.29 -16.95
N PHE A 9 -9.22 0.09 -15.79
CA PHE A 9 -9.02 -0.87 -14.69
C PHE A 9 -10.33 -1.38 -14.12
N ASP A 10 -11.39 -0.57 -14.10
CA ASP A 10 -12.72 -1.03 -13.68
C ASP A 10 -13.25 -2.12 -14.62
N GLN A 11 -13.14 -1.91 -15.93
CA GLN A 11 -13.52 -2.92 -16.93
C GLN A 11 -12.67 -4.20 -16.79
N LEU A 12 -11.37 -4.07 -16.57
CA LEU A 12 -10.47 -5.21 -16.36
C LEU A 12 -10.82 -5.95 -15.05
N SER A 13 -11.14 -5.23 -13.98
CA SER A 13 -11.62 -5.80 -12.72
C SER A 13 -12.92 -6.59 -12.93
N GLN A 14 -13.89 -6.01 -13.63
CA GLN A 14 -15.15 -6.69 -13.97
C GLN A 14 -14.91 -7.96 -14.80
N PHE A 15 -13.99 -7.94 -15.76
CA PHE A 15 -13.61 -9.12 -16.54
C PHE A 15 -13.11 -10.27 -15.65
N TRP A 16 -12.21 -9.97 -14.70
CA TRP A 16 -11.66 -10.99 -13.81
C TRP A 16 -12.57 -11.36 -12.64
N SER A 17 -13.64 -10.61 -12.38
CA SER A 17 -14.56 -10.86 -11.25
C SER A 17 -15.20 -12.25 -11.27
N GLY A 18 -15.36 -12.86 -12.46
CA GLY A 18 -15.86 -14.23 -12.61
C GLY A 18 -14.82 -15.33 -12.33
N VAL A 19 -13.53 -15.00 -12.31
CA VAL A 19 -12.43 -15.97 -12.18
C VAL A 19 -11.86 -15.96 -10.77
N GLN A 20 -12.48 -16.74 -9.89
CA GLN A 20 -12.19 -16.76 -8.46
C GLN A 20 -10.96 -17.60 -8.06
N GLN A 21 -10.16 -18.07 -9.02
CA GLN A 21 -8.99 -18.93 -8.77
C GLN A 21 -7.76 -18.49 -9.56
N GLY A 22 -6.59 -18.90 -9.04
CA GLY A 22 -5.31 -18.65 -9.68
C GLY A 22 -5.02 -17.15 -9.88
N TYR A 23 -4.51 -16.80 -11.07
CA TYR A 23 -4.19 -15.41 -11.40
C TYR A 23 -5.42 -14.52 -11.60
N GLY A 24 -6.60 -15.07 -11.88
CA GLY A 24 -7.80 -14.24 -12.07
C GLY A 24 -8.16 -13.44 -10.81
N LEU A 25 -8.18 -14.12 -9.66
CA LEU A 25 -8.43 -13.46 -8.37
C LEU A 25 -7.34 -12.46 -8.00
N LEU A 26 -6.07 -12.76 -8.33
CA LEU A 26 -4.94 -11.85 -8.10
C LEU A 26 -5.06 -10.59 -8.96
N SER A 27 -5.35 -10.76 -10.25
CA SER A 27 -5.57 -9.66 -11.20
C SER A 27 -6.75 -8.78 -10.78
N TYR A 28 -7.87 -9.40 -10.37
CA TYR A 28 -9.04 -8.69 -9.84
C TYR A 28 -8.67 -7.79 -8.64
N ARG A 29 -8.01 -8.36 -7.63
CA ARG A 29 -7.59 -7.61 -6.43
C ARG A 29 -6.58 -6.52 -6.76
N TYR A 30 -5.66 -6.78 -7.69
CA TYR A 30 -4.69 -5.78 -8.10
C TYR A 30 -5.35 -4.61 -8.84
N CYS A 31 -6.33 -4.87 -9.71
CA CYS A 31 -7.10 -3.81 -10.36
C CYS A 31 -7.84 -2.93 -9.34
N ASN A 32 -8.47 -3.54 -8.32
CA ASN A 32 -9.14 -2.79 -7.26
C ASN A 32 -8.17 -1.90 -6.48
N LEU A 33 -6.98 -2.40 -6.15
CA LEU A 33 -5.92 -1.60 -5.53
C LEU A 33 -5.53 -0.40 -6.41
N LEU A 34 -5.35 -0.61 -7.72
CA LEU A 34 -4.99 0.47 -8.65
C LEU A 34 -6.11 1.52 -8.76
N ILE A 35 -7.38 1.10 -8.82
CA ILE A 35 -8.52 2.01 -8.82
C ILE A 35 -8.56 2.82 -7.52
N SER A 36 -8.34 2.18 -6.37
CA SER A 36 -8.27 2.85 -5.06
C SER A 36 -7.15 3.88 -5.02
N LYS A 37 -5.94 3.51 -5.47
CA LYS A 37 -4.79 4.41 -5.61
C LYS A 37 -5.13 5.62 -6.49
N LEU A 38 -5.71 5.40 -7.68
CA LEU A 38 -6.07 6.48 -8.60
C LEU A 38 -7.09 7.44 -7.98
N LYS A 39 -8.15 6.93 -7.35
CA LYS A 39 -9.16 7.73 -6.64
C LYS A 39 -8.55 8.53 -5.48
N PHE A 40 -7.63 7.94 -4.74
CA PHE A 40 -6.92 8.62 -3.65
C PHE A 40 -6.12 9.82 -4.17
N HIS A 41 -5.32 9.63 -5.23
CA HIS A 41 -4.51 10.71 -5.80
C HIS A 41 -5.33 11.79 -6.52
N GLU A 42 -6.48 11.43 -7.10
CA GLU A 42 -7.43 12.40 -7.66
C GLU A 42 -8.00 13.32 -6.58
N ARG A 43 -8.37 12.77 -5.42
CA ARG A 43 -8.90 13.55 -4.29
C ARG A 43 -7.82 14.30 -3.52
N ASN A 44 -6.59 13.77 -3.50
CA ASN A 44 -5.49 14.30 -2.71
C ASN A 44 -4.27 14.60 -3.60
N PRO A 45 -4.32 15.66 -4.44
CA PRO A 45 -3.25 16.00 -5.38
C PRO A 45 -1.93 16.43 -4.71
N ILE A 46 -1.93 16.60 -3.38
CA ILE A 46 -0.73 16.88 -2.59
C ILE A 46 0.25 15.69 -2.54
N PHE A 47 -0.24 14.47 -2.71
CA PHE A 47 0.60 13.27 -2.75
C PHE A 47 1.05 12.99 -4.17
N ALA A 48 2.36 12.94 -4.39
CA ALA A 48 2.92 12.41 -5.62
C ALA A 48 2.58 10.91 -5.78
N GLY A 49 2.73 10.33 -6.97
CA GLY A 49 2.31 8.94 -7.25
C GLY A 49 3.02 7.86 -6.40
N ASN A 50 4.21 8.18 -5.89
CA ASN A 50 4.98 7.39 -4.92
C ASN A 50 4.64 7.73 -3.45
N LEU A 51 3.53 8.42 -3.21
CA LEU A 51 3.04 8.88 -1.91
C LEU A 51 3.94 9.88 -1.17
N THR A 52 5.02 10.39 -1.76
CA THR A 52 5.79 11.46 -1.14
C THR A 52 5.05 12.79 -1.23
N ILE A 53 5.15 13.60 -0.18
CA ILE A 53 4.68 14.98 -0.17
C ILE A 53 5.85 15.90 -0.51
N ASN A 54 5.61 17.02 -1.20
CA ASN A 54 6.65 17.98 -1.59
C ASN A 54 7.51 18.44 -0.40
N GLU A 55 8.79 18.76 -0.62
CA GLU A 55 9.78 19.09 0.43
C GLU A 55 9.33 20.24 1.37
N GLN A 56 8.53 21.18 0.87
CA GLN A 56 7.98 22.29 1.67
C GLN A 56 6.95 21.82 2.71
N ASN A 57 6.30 20.67 2.48
CA ASN A 57 5.24 20.07 3.28
C ASN A 57 5.64 18.67 3.79
N ASN A 58 6.89 18.49 4.22
CA ASN A 58 7.41 17.20 4.68
C ASN A 58 6.71 16.65 5.96
N ASP A 59 5.84 17.44 6.58
CA ASP A 59 5.01 17.02 7.70
C ASP A 59 3.53 17.06 7.33
N ILE A 60 2.94 15.88 7.14
CA ILE A 60 1.51 15.70 6.83
C ILE A 60 0.59 16.40 7.84
N ARG A 61 1.04 16.64 9.08
CA ARG A 61 0.25 17.31 10.12
C ARG A 61 0.04 18.80 9.88
N ARG A 62 0.67 19.38 8.86
CA ARG A 62 0.64 20.82 8.54
C ARG A 62 -0.05 21.15 7.22
N ILE A 63 -0.58 20.15 6.50
CA ILE A 63 -1.03 20.35 5.12
C ILE A 63 -2.41 21.01 5.00
N PHE A 64 -3.19 21.07 6.08
CA PHE A 64 -4.56 21.60 6.08
C PHE A 64 -4.81 22.70 7.12
N ASP A 65 -3.79 23.42 7.59
CA ASP A 65 -3.96 24.57 8.51
C ASP A 65 -4.96 24.33 9.67
N ASP A 66 -4.79 23.21 10.38
CA ASP A 66 -5.65 22.76 11.49
C ASP A 66 -7.13 22.52 11.14
N ASN A 67 -7.48 22.35 9.87
CA ASN A 67 -8.81 21.92 9.46
C ASN A 67 -9.01 20.42 9.73
N PHE A 68 -9.52 20.12 10.92
CA PHE A 68 -9.76 18.74 11.38
C PHE A 68 -10.73 17.94 10.50
N ASN A 69 -11.66 18.60 9.79
CA ASN A 69 -12.58 17.90 8.89
C ASN A 69 -11.84 17.31 7.68
N LEU A 70 -10.85 18.04 7.14
CA LEU A 70 -10.01 17.55 6.05
C LEU A 70 -9.09 16.42 6.52
N TYR A 71 -8.50 16.54 7.72
CA TYR A 71 -7.73 15.46 8.32
C TYR A 71 -8.56 14.20 8.59
N PHE A 72 -9.81 14.36 9.02
CA PHE A 72 -10.71 13.25 9.30
C PHE A 72 -11.03 12.49 8.02
N GLN A 73 -11.40 13.21 6.95
CA GLN A 73 -11.63 12.62 5.64
C GLN A 73 -10.37 11.95 5.08
N LEU A 74 -9.22 12.62 5.15
CA LEU A 74 -7.94 12.06 4.71
C LEU A 74 -7.61 10.77 5.46
N CYS A 75 -7.85 10.72 6.78
CA CYS A 75 -7.59 9.53 7.58
C CYS A 75 -8.41 8.32 7.10
N ILE A 76 -9.70 8.53 6.78
CA ILE A 76 -10.57 7.50 6.21
C ILE A 76 -10.01 7.00 4.88
N GLU A 77 -9.62 7.92 4.00
CA GLU A 77 -9.10 7.57 2.67
C GLU A 77 -7.76 6.83 2.73
N LEU A 78 -6.87 7.21 3.65
CA LEU A 78 -5.63 6.49 3.93
C LEU A 78 -5.91 5.06 4.44
N PHE A 79 -6.89 4.90 5.33
CA PHE A 79 -7.30 3.57 5.81
C PHE A 79 -7.89 2.71 4.69
N ASP A 80 -8.70 3.27 3.81
CA ASP A 80 -9.32 2.53 2.69
C ASP A 80 -8.26 2.08 1.69
N TYR A 81 -7.25 2.91 1.43
CA TYR A 81 -6.11 2.52 0.60
C TYR A 81 -5.28 1.40 1.27
N MET A 82 -4.93 1.54 2.54
CA MET A 82 -4.25 0.48 3.30
C MET A 82 -5.05 -0.84 3.28
N GLU A 83 -6.37 -0.77 3.37
CA GLU A 83 -7.25 -1.94 3.34
C GLU A 83 -7.13 -2.73 2.03
N GLU A 84 -7.15 -2.04 0.88
CA GLU A 84 -6.97 -2.68 -0.43
C GLU A 84 -5.59 -3.34 -0.58
N ILE A 85 -4.53 -2.72 -0.03
CA ILE A 85 -3.20 -3.33 0.02
C ILE A 85 -3.24 -4.63 0.83
N LEU A 86 -3.75 -4.58 2.06
CA LEU A 86 -3.80 -5.74 2.96
C LEU A 86 -4.65 -6.88 2.38
N ASN A 87 -5.75 -6.56 1.68
CA ASN A 87 -6.60 -7.52 1.00
C ASN A 87 -5.88 -8.21 -0.17
N LEU A 88 -5.18 -7.45 -1.02
CA LEU A 88 -4.39 -8.03 -2.10
C LEU A 88 -3.30 -8.97 -1.56
N VAL A 89 -2.52 -8.50 -0.58
CA VAL A 89 -1.42 -9.27 0.02
C VAL A 89 -1.92 -10.58 0.63
N GLN A 90 -3.05 -10.54 1.33
CA GLN A 90 -3.66 -11.74 1.92
C GLN A 90 -4.00 -12.78 0.84
N VAL A 91 -4.55 -12.35 -0.30
CA VAL A 91 -4.88 -13.24 -1.41
C VAL A 91 -3.61 -13.78 -2.08
N ILE A 92 -2.57 -12.96 -2.25
CA ILE A 92 -1.27 -13.41 -2.80
C ILE A 92 -0.68 -14.55 -1.95
N PHE A 93 -0.60 -14.37 -0.63
CA PHE A 93 -0.08 -15.43 0.26
C PHE A 93 -0.96 -16.67 0.24
N THR A 94 -2.28 -16.51 0.29
CA THR A 94 -3.23 -17.63 0.21
C THR A 94 -3.05 -18.41 -1.09
N SER A 95 -2.85 -17.72 -2.22
CA SER A 95 -2.63 -18.34 -3.52
C SER A 95 -1.32 -19.14 -3.58
N LEU A 96 -0.25 -18.62 -2.97
CA LEU A 96 1.04 -19.32 -2.88
C LEU A 96 0.94 -20.59 -2.05
N ASP A 97 0.28 -20.52 -0.90
CA ASP A 97 0.08 -21.66 0.00
C ASP A 97 -0.76 -22.75 -0.66
N GLN A 98 -1.91 -22.38 -1.27
CA GLN A 98 -2.79 -23.30 -1.98
C GLN A 98 -2.10 -23.98 -3.16
N SER A 99 -1.26 -23.24 -3.88
CA SER A 99 -0.51 -23.75 -5.04
C SER A 99 0.79 -24.45 -4.63
N ARG A 100 1.14 -24.46 -3.33
CA ARG A 100 2.39 -25.00 -2.76
C ARG A 100 3.65 -24.48 -3.49
N LEU A 101 3.62 -23.21 -3.86
CA LEU A 101 4.68 -22.61 -4.68
C LEU A 101 5.85 -22.15 -3.82
N ASN A 102 7.06 -22.35 -4.35
CA ASN A 102 8.28 -21.83 -3.74
C ASN A 102 8.55 -20.40 -4.24
N SER A 103 8.93 -19.50 -3.32
CA SER A 103 9.21 -18.09 -3.62
C SER A 103 10.33 -17.85 -4.63
N MET A 104 11.19 -18.85 -4.87
CA MET A 104 12.31 -18.78 -5.82
C MET A 104 11.95 -19.31 -7.21
N THR A 105 10.75 -19.84 -7.42
CA THR A 105 10.28 -20.26 -8.75
C THR A 105 9.71 -19.07 -9.51
N ALA A 106 9.79 -19.07 -10.84
CA ALA A 106 9.22 -18.00 -11.67
C ALA A 106 7.73 -17.75 -11.39
N ALA A 107 6.95 -18.83 -11.20
CA ALA A 107 5.53 -18.73 -10.85
C ALA A 107 5.28 -18.15 -9.45
N GLY A 108 6.16 -18.44 -8.47
CA GLY A 108 6.11 -17.85 -7.15
C GLY A 108 6.47 -16.36 -7.18
N GLN A 109 7.55 -16.00 -7.87
CA GLN A 109 8.01 -14.62 -8.01
C GLN A 109 7.00 -13.75 -8.75
N CYS A 110 6.36 -14.26 -9.81
CA CYS A 110 5.30 -13.55 -10.52
C CYS A 110 4.14 -13.14 -9.59
N ARG A 111 3.74 -14.03 -8.67
CA ARG A 111 2.71 -13.71 -7.66
C ARG A 111 3.21 -12.75 -6.58
N LEU A 112 4.47 -12.88 -6.19
CA LEU A 112 5.08 -12.08 -5.11
C LEU A 112 5.50 -10.68 -5.56
N ASN A 113 5.78 -10.45 -6.84
CA ASN A 113 6.31 -9.17 -7.32
C ASN A 113 5.49 -7.94 -6.89
N PRO A 114 4.14 -7.94 -6.95
CA PRO A 114 3.32 -6.80 -6.51
C PRO A 114 3.52 -6.42 -5.03
N ILE A 115 3.98 -7.36 -4.18
CA ILE A 115 4.22 -7.09 -2.76
C ILE A 115 5.32 -6.04 -2.55
N ILE A 116 6.27 -5.90 -3.47
CA ILE A 116 7.35 -4.90 -3.35
C ILE A 116 6.75 -3.49 -3.26
N ILE A 117 5.87 -3.15 -4.21
CA ILE A 117 5.15 -1.86 -4.21
C ILE A 117 4.20 -1.76 -3.02
N CYS A 118 3.54 -2.86 -2.65
CA CYS A 118 2.68 -2.89 -1.46
C CYS A 118 3.44 -2.54 -0.18
N ILE A 119 4.68 -3.03 0.01
CA ILE A 119 5.53 -2.70 1.16
C ILE A 119 5.90 -1.22 1.14
N GLN A 120 6.28 -0.68 -0.02
CA GLN A 120 6.61 0.74 -0.16
C GLN A 120 5.41 1.62 0.19
N ASP A 121 4.27 1.41 -0.44
CA ASP A 121 3.07 2.22 -0.21
C ASP A 121 2.55 2.06 1.23
N SER A 122 2.45 0.83 1.75
CA SER A 122 1.96 0.62 3.13
C SER A 122 2.89 1.17 4.20
N SER A 123 4.20 1.28 3.96
CA SER A 123 5.11 1.92 4.91
C SER A 123 4.79 3.41 5.10
N LEU A 124 4.55 4.11 3.98
CA LEU A 124 4.20 5.54 3.99
C LEU A 124 2.76 5.75 4.48
N LEU A 125 1.81 4.93 4.04
CA LEU A 125 0.42 5.03 4.50
C LEU A 125 0.31 4.85 6.01
N TYR A 126 1.02 3.88 6.60
CA TYR A 126 1.03 3.71 8.05
C TYR A 126 1.60 4.94 8.76
N ASP A 127 2.70 5.50 8.24
CA ASP A 127 3.30 6.71 8.79
C ASP A 127 2.33 7.90 8.80
N TYR A 128 1.66 8.11 7.67
CA TYR A 128 0.65 9.14 7.52
C TYR A 128 -0.56 8.92 8.42
N ILE A 129 -1.08 7.70 8.51
CA ILE A 129 -2.21 7.38 9.40
C ILE A 129 -1.87 7.71 10.85
N VAL A 130 -0.69 7.29 11.34
CA VAL A 130 -0.26 7.57 12.71
C VAL A 130 -0.17 9.09 12.95
N LYS A 131 0.51 9.83 12.08
CA LYS A 131 0.69 11.27 12.21
C LYS A 131 -0.64 12.04 12.14
N VAL A 132 -1.52 11.66 11.21
CA VAL A 132 -2.86 12.27 11.07
C VAL A 132 -3.73 11.94 12.29
N LEU A 133 -3.66 10.74 12.86
CA LEU A 133 -4.40 10.41 14.07
C LEU A 133 -3.95 11.21 15.28
N PHE A 134 -2.64 11.36 15.48
CA PHE A 134 -2.13 12.27 16.51
C PHE A 134 -2.65 13.69 16.29
N LYS A 135 -2.67 14.17 15.04
CA LYS A 135 -3.21 15.49 14.72
C LYS A 135 -4.71 15.60 15.07
N LEU A 136 -5.51 14.60 14.71
CA LEU A 136 -6.94 14.58 15.03
C LEU A 136 -7.20 14.60 16.54
N HIS A 137 -6.37 13.89 17.32
CA HIS A 137 -6.44 13.87 18.78
C HIS A 137 -6.09 15.22 19.45
N GLU A 138 -5.52 16.19 18.72
CA GLU A 138 -5.33 17.55 19.23
C GLU A 138 -6.64 18.37 19.25
N GLY A 139 -7.59 18.07 18.36
CA GLY A 139 -8.79 18.89 18.14
C GLY A 139 -10.13 18.18 18.35
N LEU A 140 -10.15 16.85 18.35
CA LEU A 140 -11.37 16.05 18.47
C LEU A 140 -11.37 15.20 19.74
N SER A 141 -12.55 14.92 20.27
CA SER A 141 -12.70 14.08 21.46
C SER A 141 -12.36 12.62 21.16
N SER A 142 -11.90 11.91 22.20
CA SER A 142 -11.56 10.48 22.13
C SER A 142 -12.70 9.60 21.61
N ASP A 143 -13.95 9.96 21.92
CA ASP A 143 -15.13 9.19 21.52
C ASP A 143 -15.37 9.25 20.00
N ILE A 144 -15.15 10.41 19.38
CA ILE A 144 -15.27 10.59 17.92
C ILE A 144 -14.23 9.74 17.19
N LEU A 145 -13.04 9.57 17.79
CA LEU A 145 -11.91 8.85 17.18
C LEU A 145 -11.85 7.37 17.56
N GLN A 146 -12.83 6.85 18.31
CA GLN A 146 -12.86 5.44 18.72
C GLN A 146 -12.77 4.49 17.53
N ASP A 147 -13.55 4.73 16.47
CA ASP A 147 -13.55 3.88 15.29
C ASP A 147 -12.23 3.94 14.51
N HIS A 148 -11.60 5.12 14.46
CA HIS A 148 -10.31 5.28 13.80
C HIS A 148 -9.21 4.49 14.52
N ARG A 149 -9.18 4.55 15.86
CA ARG A 149 -8.24 3.75 16.67
C ARG A 149 -8.49 2.25 16.50
N ARG A 150 -9.75 1.83 16.44
CA ARG A 150 -10.12 0.42 16.17
C ARG A 150 -9.63 -0.04 14.79
N ARG A 151 -9.83 0.77 13.75
CA ARG A 151 -9.34 0.48 12.38
C ARG A 151 -7.82 0.37 12.35
N LEU A 152 -7.11 1.31 12.99
CA LEU A 152 -5.65 1.24 13.09
C LEU A 152 -5.19 -0.03 13.81
N ALA A 153 -5.80 -0.39 14.95
CA ALA A 153 -5.39 -1.57 15.70
C ALA A 153 -5.53 -2.86 14.87
N ASP A 154 -6.60 -2.98 14.07
CA ASP A 154 -6.77 -4.11 13.17
C ASP A 154 -5.74 -4.11 12.03
N GLN A 155 -5.62 -2.98 11.32
CA GLN A 155 -4.71 -2.88 10.19
C GLN A 155 -3.25 -2.99 10.63
N PHE A 156 -2.87 -2.50 11.80
CA PHE A 156 -1.54 -2.68 12.39
C PHE A 156 -1.21 -4.16 12.59
N ARG A 157 -2.14 -4.95 13.15
CA ARG A 157 -1.94 -6.39 13.35
C ARG A 157 -1.73 -7.11 12.01
N ARG A 158 -2.54 -6.78 11.01
CA ARG A 158 -2.46 -7.35 9.66
C ARG A 158 -1.18 -6.94 8.94
N LEU A 159 -0.79 -5.67 9.03
CA LEU A 159 0.45 -5.12 8.45
C LEU A 159 1.69 -5.74 9.11
N LYS A 160 1.69 -5.90 10.43
CA LYS A 160 2.77 -6.57 11.16
C LYS A 160 2.92 -8.03 10.74
N ARG A 161 1.81 -8.75 10.57
CA ARG A 161 1.82 -10.11 10.02
C ARG A 161 2.35 -10.12 8.58
N PHE A 162 1.91 -9.20 7.74
CA PHE A 162 2.37 -9.06 6.36
C PHE A 162 3.90 -8.87 6.31
N TYR A 163 4.45 -7.87 7.00
CA TYR A 163 5.89 -7.63 7.01
C TYR A 163 6.66 -8.81 7.60
N GLY A 164 6.13 -9.44 8.66
CA GLY A 164 6.69 -10.66 9.23
C GLY A 164 6.78 -11.79 8.19
N GLN A 165 5.68 -12.11 7.51
CA GLN A 165 5.66 -13.14 6.47
C GLN A 165 6.61 -12.81 5.31
N SER A 166 6.56 -11.59 4.78
CA SER A 166 7.45 -11.14 3.70
C SER A 166 8.93 -11.27 4.09
N SER A 167 9.29 -10.93 5.33
CA SER A 167 10.69 -10.99 5.79
C SER A 167 11.29 -12.40 5.79
N THR A 168 10.45 -13.43 5.88
CA THR A 168 10.89 -14.83 5.84
C THR A 168 11.21 -15.32 4.42
N LEU A 169 10.65 -14.68 3.40
CA LEU A 169 10.78 -15.15 2.02
C LEU A 169 12.12 -14.74 1.41
N GLN A 170 12.83 -15.72 0.87
CA GLN A 170 14.15 -15.52 0.28
C GLN A 170 14.11 -14.53 -0.91
N TYR A 171 13.00 -14.48 -1.63
CA TYR A 171 12.80 -13.59 -2.78
C TYR A 171 13.02 -12.11 -2.42
N PHE A 172 12.54 -11.66 -1.26
CA PHE A 172 12.59 -10.23 -0.91
C PHE A 172 13.93 -9.80 -0.33
N LYS A 173 14.74 -10.71 0.22
CA LYS A 173 15.98 -10.36 0.94
C LYS A 173 16.96 -9.54 0.10
N SER A 174 17.04 -9.80 -1.21
CA SER A 174 17.90 -9.06 -2.13
C SER A 174 17.21 -7.88 -2.79
N LEU A 175 15.88 -7.78 -2.73
CA LEU A 175 15.10 -6.79 -3.48
C LEU A 175 14.71 -5.58 -2.64
N ILE A 176 14.36 -5.79 -1.37
CA ILE A 176 13.82 -4.73 -0.52
C ILE A 176 14.15 -4.98 0.95
N LYS A 177 14.59 -3.94 1.65
CA LYS A 177 14.62 -3.89 3.10
C LYS A 177 13.20 -3.67 3.62
N ILE A 178 12.62 -4.72 4.18
CA ILE A 178 11.28 -4.70 4.74
C ILE A 178 11.31 -3.96 6.09
N PRO A 179 10.40 -3.00 6.35
CA PRO A 179 10.33 -2.31 7.61
C PRO A 179 9.98 -3.26 8.76
N MET A 180 10.50 -2.96 9.95
CA MET A 180 10.04 -3.59 11.20
C MET A 180 9.04 -2.66 11.88
N LEU A 181 7.89 -3.21 12.27
CA LEU A 181 6.92 -2.50 13.09
C LEU A 181 7.19 -2.72 14.59
N PRO A 182 6.83 -1.76 15.46
CA PRO A 182 6.99 -1.88 16.90
C PRO A 182 6.16 -3.03 17.49
N GLU A 183 6.34 -3.30 18.78
CA GLU A 183 5.56 -4.33 19.46
C GLU A 183 4.07 -4.01 19.47
N ASN A 184 3.75 -2.78 19.88
CA ASN A 184 2.40 -2.24 20.00
C ASN A 184 2.22 -1.03 19.08
N PRO A 185 0.99 -0.75 18.61
CA PRO A 185 0.71 0.53 17.95
C PRO A 185 0.85 1.70 18.95
N PRO A 186 1.07 2.93 18.48
CA PRO A 186 1.15 4.12 19.35
C PRO A 186 -0.13 4.33 20.19
N ASP A 187 0.02 4.82 21.42
CA ASP A 187 -1.09 5.34 22.22
C ASP A 187 -1.30 6.83 21.93
N PHE A 188 -2.40 7.15 21.27
CA PHE A 188 -2.72 8.53 20.89
C PHE A 188 -3.09 9.45 22.06
N ASN A 189 -3.30 8.89 23.26
CA ASN A 189 -3.52 9.70 24.46
C ASN A 189 -2.20 10.14 25.12
N VAL A 190 -1.07 9.57 24.70
CA VAL A 190 0.27 9.83 25.25
C VAL A 190 1.06 10.66 24.23
N LYS A 191 1.34 11.92 24.53
CA LYS A 191 2.04 12.83 23.58
C LYS A 191 3.49 12.41 23.35
N GLU A 192 4.09 11.76 24.32
CA GLU A 192 5.45 11.22 24.26
C GLU A 192 5.58 10.15 23.18
N ASP A 193 4.52 9.39 22.90
CA ASP A 193 4.54 8.35 21.86
C ASP A 193 4.76 8.95 20.46
N LEU A 194 4.21 10.14 20.17
CA LEU A 194 4.49 10.84 18.92
C LEU A 194 5.95 11.32 18.85
N THR A 195 6.54 11.69 19.98
CA THR A 195 7.93 12.17 20.03
C THR A 195 8.91 11.02 19.81
N ASN A 196 8.59 9.85 20.36
CA ASN A 196 9.39 8.63 20.23
C ASN A 196 9.05 7.82 18.98
N TYR A 197 8.01 8.20 18.25
CA TYR A 197 7.55 7.49 17.07
C TYR A 197 8.59 7.56 15.94
N GLN A 198 8.92 6.39 15.40
CA GLN A 198 9.81 6.23 14.26
C GLN A 198 9.03 5.69 13.06
N ALA A 199 9.09 6.41 11.95
CA ALA A 199 8.46 5.98 10.71
C ALA A 199 9.08 4.68 10.19
N PRO A 200 8.28 3.68 9.78
CA PRO A 200 8.80 2.51 9.09
C PRO A 200 9.30 2.91 7.71
N VAL A 201 10.55 2.54 7.37
CA VAL A 201 11.16 2.89 6.08
C VAL A 201 11.41 1.62 5.26
N ALA A 202 10.80 1.56 4.08
CA ALA A 202 11.04 0.53 3.08
C ALA A 202 12.07 1.01 2.06
N ILE A 203 13.13 0.23 1.81
CA ILE A 203 14.22 0.61 0.89
C ILE A 203 14.39 -0.46 -0.17
N VAL A 204 14.14 -0.13 -1.44
CA VAL A 204 14.40 -1.03 -2.57
C VAL A 204 15.89 -1.02 -2.91
N ASN A 205 16.46 -2.19 -3.13
CA ASN A 205 17.86 -2.35 -3.52
C ASN A 205 17.99 -2.15 -5.03
N THR A 206 18.54 -1.01 -5.45
CA THR A 206 18.66 -0.60 -6.86
C THR A 206 19.56 -1.52 -7.70
N SER A 207 20.37 -2.38 -7.07
CA SER A 207 21.24 -3.33 -7.78
C SER A 207 20.53 -4.58 -8.31
N ALA A 208 19.26 -4.81 -7.94
CA ALA A 208 18.53 -6.03 -8.31
C ALA A 208 17.50 -5.80 -9.44
N SER A 209 17.24 -4.55 -9.83
CA SER A 209 16.32 -4.18 -10.90
C SER A 209 16.92 -4.30 -12.31
N ASP A 210 18.23 -4.51 -12.43
CA ASP A 210 18.93 -4.48 -13.73
C ASP A 210 18.97 -5.84 -14.45
N SER A 211 18.39 -6.90 -13.89
CA SER A 211 18.40 -8.24 -14.50
C SER A 211 17.15 -8.59 -15.32
N SER A 212 16.17 -7.69 -15.44
CA SER A 212 15.16 -7.81 -16.51
C SER A 212 15.61 -6.92 -17.66
N SER A 213 16.49 -7.45 -18.52
CA SER A 213 16.74 -6.87 -19.83
C SER A 213 15.41 -6.62 -20.51
N VAL A 214 15.12 -5.34 -20.76
CA VAL A 214 14.07 -4.90 -21.67
C VAL A 214 14.27 -5.70 -22.96
N VAL A 215 13.33 -6.58 -23.28
CA VAL A 215 13.23 -7.14 -24.64
C VAL A 215 12.68 -6.01 -25.50
N GLU A 216 13.55 -5.07 -25.80
CA GLU A 216 13.33 -4.02 -26.77
C GLU A 216 13.47 -4.68 -28.14
N GLY A 217 12.34 -4.94 -28.79
CA GLY A 217 12.31 -5.41 -30.17
C GLY A 217 11.43 -6.63 -30.41
N LEU A 218 10.11 -6.41 -30.53
CA LEU A 218 9.22 -7.09 -31.49
C LEU A 218 7.85 -6.40 -31.47
N LEU A 219 7.83 -5.14 -31.90
CA LEU A 219 6.61 -4.59 -32.50
C LEU A 219 6.55 -5.19 -33.91
N ILE A 220 5.70 -6.20 -34.09
CA ILE A 220 5.38 -6.73 -35.42
C ILE A 220 4.51 -5.66 -36.08
N ASP A 221 5.07 -5.04 -37.12
CA ASP A 221 4.37 -4.12 -38.00
C ASP A 221 3.26 -4.88 -38.73
N ILE A 222 2.01 -4.41 -38.63
CA ILE A 222 0.84 -5.02 -39.27
C ILE A 222 0.35 -4.14 -40.43
N SER A 223 1.25 -3.45 -41.12
CA SER A 223 0.97 -3.02 -42.49
C SER A 223 1.64 -4.00 -43.46
N ASP A 224 0.90 -5.04 -43.84
CA ASP A 224 0.78 -5.54 -45.23
C ASP A 224 0.04 -6.89 -45.27
N ASN A 225 -1.29 -6.82 -45.43
CA ASN A 225 -2.10 -7.62 -46.37
C ASN A 225 -3.58 -7.22 -46.32
#